data_AF-A0A316QQ43-F1
#
_entry.id   AF-A0A316QQ43-F1
#
_cell.length_a   1.000
_cell.length_b   1.000
_cell.length_c   1.000
_cell.angle_alpha   90.00
_cell.angle_beta   90.00
_cell.angle_gamma   90.00
#
_symmetry.space_group_name_H-M   'P 1'
#
loop_
_entity.id
_entity.type
_entity.pdbx_description
1 polymer ?
#
loop_
_entity_poly.entity_id
_entity_poly.type
_entity_poly.pdbx_seq_one_letter_code
_entity_poly.pdbx_strand_id
1 'polypeptide(L)' 'MAKKNNPLTCPYCLTKLLEVTGHCVGVIVKCHHCGASVLADVDETGKMRLSADPNKAQEMPQAATVR' A
#
# COMPACT_ATOMS: atom_id res chain seq x y z
N MET A 1 -0.78 9.74 26.05
CA MET A 1 0.19 9.72 24.93
C MET A 1 -0.55 9.19 23.70
N ALA A 2 -0.87 10.05 22.72
CA ALA A 2 -1.46 9.59 21.48
C ALA A 2 -0.39 8.75 20.75
N LYS A 3 -0.55 7.42 20.73
CA LYS A 3 0.20 6.57 19.80
C LYS A 3 -0.16 7.10 18.42
N LYS A 4 0.73 7.93 17.85
CA LYS A 4 0.66 8.35 16.45
C LYS A 4 0.73 7.04 15.66
N ASN A 5 -0.43 6.48 15.35
CA ASN A 5 -0.54 5.36 14.41
C ASN A 5 0.08 5.88 13.13
N ASN A 6 1.30 5.42 12.85
CA ASN A 6 2.05 5.92 11.72
C ASN A 6 1.31 5.39 10.47
N PRO A 7 0.73 6.25 9.61
CA PRO A 7 -0.12 5.83 8.49
C PRO A 7 0.65 5.09 7.38
N LEU A 8 1.93 4.81 7.63
CA LEU A 8 2.92 4.19 6.78
C LEU A 8 3.21 2.73 7.18
N THR A 9 2.29 2.11 7.92
CA THR A 9 2.31 0.68 8.19
C THR A 9 1.60 -0.09 7.09
N CYS A 10 2.09 -1.29 6.81
CA CYS A 10 1.43 -2.22 5.92
C CYS A 10 0.03 -2.52 6.45
N PRO A 11 -1.05 -2.32 5.66
CA PRO A 11 -2.41 -2.64 6.10
C PRO A 11 -2.62 -4.15 6.32
N TYR A 12 -1.71 -5.01 5.82
CA TYR A 12 -1.83 -6.47 5.93
C TYR A 12 -1.11 -7.05 7.14
N CYS A 13 0.16 -6.67 7.35
CA CYS A 13 1.00 -7.24 8.41
C CYS A 13 1.41 -6.23 9.47
N LEU A 14 0.93 -4.99 9.38
CA LEU A 14 1.21 -3.88 10.29
C LEU A 14 2.70 -3.47 10.40
N THR A 15 3.58 -4.10 9.61
CA THR A 15 4.99 -3.72 9.55
C THR A 15 5.14 -2.31 9.01
N LYS A 16 5.96 -1.49 9.67
CA LYS A 16 6.33 -0.16 9.19
C LYS A 16 7.05 -0.29 7.84
N LEU A 17 6.47 0.30 6.80
CA LEU A 17 6.97 0.17 5.43
C LEU A 17 7.88 1.32 5.01
N LEU A 18 7.54 2.52 5.47
CA LEU A 18 8.23 3.73 5.07
C LEU A 18 8.54 4.60 6.30
N GLU A 19 9.71 5.21 6.29
CA GLU A 19 10.05 6.39 7.09
C GLU A 19 10.20 7.54 6.12
N VAL A 20 9.17 8.39 6.02
CA VAL A 20 9.12 9.36 4.93
C VAL A 20 9.58 10.73 5.42
N THR A 21 10.67 11.20 4.81
CA THR A 21 10.96 12.61 4.53
C THR A 21 10.79 12.82 3.01
N GLY A 22 9.58 13.10 2.53
CA GLY A 22 9.28 13.27 1.09
C GLY A 22 7.81 13.10 0.69
N HIS A 23 7.51 13.30 -0.60
CA HIS A 23 6.16 13.15 -1.18
C HIS A 23 6.16 12.00 -2.19
N CYS A 24 5.55 10.87 -1.86
CA CYS A 24 5.31 9.78 -2.80
C CYS A 24 3.79 9.61 -2.97
N VAL A 25 3.28 9.84 -4.18
CA VAL A 25 1.84 9.83 -4.49
C VAL A 25 1.62 8.92 -5.69
N GLY A 26 0.63 8.03 -5.62
CA GLY A 26 0.25 7.16 -6.74
C GLY A 26 1.25 6.04 -7.04
N VAL A 27 2.08 5.64 -6.08
CA VAL A 27 3.09 4.59 -6.27
C VAL A 27 2.69 3.30 -5.53
N ILE A 28 2.93 2.16 -6.17
CA ILE A 28 2.76 0.85 -5.53
C ILE A 28 4.06 0.48 -4.80
N VAL A 29 3.97 0.30 -3.49
CA VAL A 29 5.06 -0.14 -2.62
C VAL A 29 4.89 -1.61 -2.29
N LYS A 30 5.96 -2.39 -2.41
CA LYS A 30 5.94 -3.79 -1.98
C LYS A 30 6.41 -3.90 -0.53
N CYS A 31 5.65 -4.61 0.28
CA CYS A 31 6.03 -4.90 1.66
C CYS A 31 7.20 -5.88 1.70
N HIS A 32 8.30 -5.45 2.32
CA HIS A 32 9.48 -6.31 2.52
C HIS A 32 9.24 -7.45 3.53
N HIS A 33 8.20 -7.36 4.36
CA HIS A 33 7.91 -8.38 5.37
C HIS A 33 6.92 -9.44 4.87
N CYS A 34 5.74 -9.04 4.37
CA CYS A 34 4.72 -9.98 3.89
C CYS A 34 4.65 -10.12 2.36
N GLY A 35 5.41 -9.32 1.61
CA GLY A 35 5.39 -9.34 0.14
C GLY A 35 4.16 -8.68 -0.51
N ALA A 36 3.20 -8.17 0.29
CA ALA A 36 2.00 -7.53 -0.22
C ALA A 36 2.33 -6.25 -1.01
N SER A 37 1.53 -5.97 -2.05
CA SER A 37 1.61 -4.69 -2.75
C SER A 37 0.60 -3.75 -2.14
N VAL A 38 1.04 -2.56 -1.77
CA VAL A 38 0.23 -1.53 -1.12
C VAL A 38 0.31 -0.24 -1.93
N LEU A 39 -0.80 0.45 -2.07
CA LEU A 39 -0.84 1.75 -2.72
C LEU A 39 -0.43 2.81 -1.71
N ALA A 40 0.56 3.62 -2.08
CA ALA A 40 0.96 4.78 -1.32
C ALA A 40 0.38 6.04 -1.95
N ASP A 41 -0.47 6.73 -1.20
CA ASP A 41 -1.19 7.91 -1.64
C ASP A 41 -1.20 9.00 -0.56
N VAL A 42 -1.70 10.18 -0.90
CA VAL A 42 -1.85 11.30 0.02
C VAL A 42 -3.35 11.57 0.23
N ASP A 43 -3.77 11.61 1.49
CA ASP A 43 -5.15 11.95 1.83
C ASP A 43 -5.43 13.46 1.69
N GLU A 44 -6.69 13.84 1.81
CA GLU A 44 -7.20 15.22 1.69
C GLU A 44 -6.50 16.24 2.61
N THR A 45 -5.88 15.78 3.71
CA THR A 45 -5.12 16.62 4.65
C THR A 45 -3.65 16.78 4.26
N GLY A 46 -3.24 16.24 3.12
CA GLY A 46 -1.84 16.26 2.66
C GLY A 46 -0.94 15.23 3.36
N LYS A 47 -1.51 14.29 4.11
CA LYS A 47 -0.75 13.24 4.80
C LYS A 47 -0.70 11.96 3.98
N MET A 48 0.44 11.30 4.03
CA MET A 48 0.65 10.06 3.31
C MET A 48 -0.04 8.89 4.02
N ARG A 49 -0.76 8.06 3.26
CA ARG A 49 -1.50 6.89 3.72
C ARG A 49 -1.19 5.70 2.83
N LEU A 50 -1.07 4.52 3.44
CA LEU A 50 -0.99 3.25 2.73
C LEU A 50 -2.34 2.53 2.74
N SER A 51 -2.82 2.16 1.55
CA SER A 51 -4.02 1.34 1.38
C SER A 51 -3.69 0.04 0.64
N ALA A 52 -4.55 -0.97 0.81
CA ALA A 52 -4.53 -2.15 -0.04
C ALA A 52 -4.67 -1.71 -1.50
N ASP A 53 -3.84 -2.26 -2.39
CA ASP A 53 -3.99 -2.00 -3.82
C ASP A 53 -5.29 -2.66 -4.33
N PRO A 54 -6.28 -1.90 -4.82
CA PRO A 54 -7.53 -2.47 -5.32
C PRO A 54 -7.36 -3.18 -6.66
N ASN A 55 -6.31 -2.87 -7.43
CA ASN A 55 -6.08 -3.44 -8.76
C ASN A 55 -5.64 -4.92 -8.71
N LYS A 56 -5.01 -5.36 -7.62
CA LYS A 56 -4.75 -6.79 -7.38
C LYS A 56 -6.00 -7.66 -7.28
N ALA A 57 -7.17 -7.11 -6.98
CA ALA A 57 -8.41 -7.88 -6.99
C ALA A 57 -8.86 -8.24 -8.44
N GLN A 58 -8.32 -7.55 -9.45
CA GLN A 58 -8.72 -7.73 -10.85
C GLN A 58 -7.70 -8.53 -11.68
N GLU A 59 -6.49 -8.77 -11.15
CA GLU A 59 -5.53 -9.73 -11.73
C GLU A 59 -5.76 -11.15 -11.18
N MET A 60 -7.01 -11.59 -11.19
CA MET A 60 -7.28 -13.02 -11.33
C MET A 60 -6.77 -13.41 -12.73
N PRO A 61 -6.01 -14.51 -12.88
CA PRO A 61 -5.56 -14.93 -14.21
C PRO A 61 -6.83 -15.19 -15.00
N GLN A 62 -7.11 -14.32 -15.97
CA GLN A 62 -7.95 -14.68 -17.11
C GLN A 62 -7.18 -15.80 -17.79
N ALA A 63 -7.41 -17.03 -17.32
CA ALA A 63 -6.99 -18.24 -17.96
C ALA A 63 -7.51 -18.10 -19.39
N ALA A 64 -6.58 -17.78 -20.28
CA ALA A 64 -6.82 -17.65 -21.68
C ALA A 64 -7.61 -18.87 -22.11
N THR A 65 -8.84 -18.64 -22.57
CA THR A 65 -9.51 -19.55 -23.48
C THR A 65 -8.56 -19.77 -24.64
N VAL A 66 -7.83 -20.87 -24.61
CA VAL A 66 -7.22 -21.44 -25.80
C VAL A 66 -8.19 -22.52 -26.26
N ARG A 67 -8.61 -22.32 -27.51
CA ARG A 67 -9.58 -23.06 -28.30
C ARG A 67 -9.31 -24.57 -28.34
#